data_AF-A0A291IG12-F1
#
_entry.id   AF-A0A291IG12-F1
#
_cell.length_a   1.000
_cell.length_b   1.000
_cell.length_c   1.000
_cell.angle_alpha   90.00
_cell.angle_beta   90.00
_cell.angle_gamma   90.00
#
_symmetry.space_group_name_H-M   'P 1'
#
loop_
_entity.id
_entity.type
_entity.pdbx_description
1 polymer ?
#
loop_
_entity_poly.entity_id
_entity_poly.type
_entity_poly.pdbx_seq_one_letter_code
_entity_poly.pdbx_strand_id
1 'polypeptide(L)'
;MLQVHPLQDAPKALWPELIQTIADVIGDEAALKMFISLNGRRFSVPRKCHETHFIVQAVGQEKAEILCRQFAGVLLDIPKGSYVLRRVRNSNIR
;
A
#
# COMPACT_ATOMS: atom_id res chain seq x y z
N MET A 1 -15.52 -15.01 12.05
CA MET A 1 -15.16 -14.79 10.63
C MET A 1 -14.37 -13.50 10.56
N LEU A 2 -13.08 -13.55 10.23
CA LEU A 2 -12.33 -12.34 9.88
C LEU A 2 -12.88 -11.84 8.55
N GLN A 3 -13.50 -10.67 8.55
CA GLN A 3 -14.00 -10.06 7.32
C GLN A 3 -12.79 -9.61 6.49
N VAL A 4 -12.53 -10.33 5.41
CA VAL A 4 -11.45 -10.06 4.45
C VAL A 4 -11.76 -8.72 3.76
N HIS A 5 -10.78 -7.82 3.67
CA HIS A 5 -11.00 -6.50 3.07
C HIS A 5 -11.16 -6.66 1.54
N PRO A 6 -12.14 -6.02 0.86
CA PRO A 6 -12.41 -6.25 -0.57
C PRO A 6 -11.23 -6.01 -1.54
N LEU A 7 -10.19 -5.29 -1.09
CA LEU A 7 -8.96 -5.12 -1.87
C LEU A 7 -8.03 -6.34 -1.85
N GLN A 8 -8.20 -7.26 -0.89
CA GLN A 8 -7.38 -8.47 -0.79
C GLN A 8 -7.63 -9.43 -1.96
N ASP A 9 -8.84 -9.41 -2.52
CA ASP A 9 -9.20 -10.22 -3.68
C ASP A 9 -8.93 -9.51 -5.01
N ALA A 10 -8.46 -8.26 -4.98
CA ALA A 10 -8.21 -7.49 -6.19
C ALA A 10 -6.89 -7.91 -6.86
N PRO A 11 -6.88 -8.30 -8.15
CA PRO A 11 -5.66 -8.64 -8.87
C PRO A 11 -4.61 -7.51 -8.81
N LYS A 12 -3.33 -7.84 -8.57
CA LYS A 12 -2.21 -6.88 -8.54
C LYS A 12 -2.15 -6.01 -9.80
N ALA A 13 -2.45 -6.58 -10.97
CA ALA A 13 -2.50 -5.86 -12.25
C ALA A 13 -3.50 -4.69 -12.27
N LEU A 14 -4.49 -4.68 -11.37
CA LEU A 14 -5.46 -3.59 -11.23
C LEU A 14 -5.08 -2.58 -10.16
N TRP A 15 -4.03 -2.84 -9.37
CA TRP A 15 -3.54 -1.91 -8.36
C TRP A 15 -2.99 -0.64 -9.03
N PRO A 16 -3.04 0.51 -8.34
CA PRO A 16 -2.40 1.71 -8.84
C PRO A 16 -0.89 1.49 -9.00
N GLU A 17 -0.29 2.14 -10.01
CA GLU A 17 1.14 1.98 -10.33
C GLU A 17 2.03 2.21 -9.12
N LEU A 18 1.78 3.25 -8.33
CA LEU A 18 2.53 3.51 -7.10
C LEU A 18 2.50 2.33 -6.12
N ILE A 19 1.36 1.67 -5.97
CA ILE A 19 1.23 0.53 -5.06
C ILE A 19 1.98 -0.68 -5.61
N GLN A 20 2.00 -0.86 -6.93
CA GLN A 20 2.82 -1.89 -7.58
C GLN A 20 4.32 -1.61 -7.34
N THR A 21 4.77 -0.37 -7.52
CA THR A 21 6.17 0.02 -7.24
C THR A 21 6.55 -0.21 -5.77
N ILE A 22 5.66 0.11 -4.84
CA ILE A 22 5.88 -0.18 -3.41
C ILE A 22 5.95 -1.70 -3.19
N ALA A 23 5.07 -2.46 -3.82
CA ALA A 23 5.06 -3.93 -3.73
C ALA A 23 6.35 -4.56 -4.26
N ASP A 24 6.94 -4.03 -5.32
CA ASP A 24 8.22 -4.51 -5.85
C ASP A 24 9.40 -4.29 -4.89
N VAL A 25 9.23 -3.39 -3.90
CA VAL A 25 10.25 -3.04 -2.90
C VAL A 25 10.05 -3.79 -1.58
N ILE A 26 8.81 -3.85 -1.07
CA ILE A 26 8.53 -4.42 0.27
C ILE A 26 7.73 -5.73 0.23
N GLY A 27 7.37 -6.21 -0.96
CA GLY A 27 6.52 -7.38 -1.19
C GLY A 27 5.03 -7.04 -1.26
N ASP A 28 4.30 -7.86 -2.01
CA ASP A 28 2.87 -7.68 -2.31
C ASP A 28 2.01 -7.62 -1.04
N GLU A 29 2.24 -8.52 -0.08
CA GLU A 29 1.45 -8.58 1.16
C GLU A 29 1.59 -7.29 1.99
N ALA A 30 2.83 -6.82 2.16
CA ALA A 30 3.12 -5.62 2.93
C ALA A 30 2.59 -4.36 2.24
N ALA A 31 2.77 -4.26 0.92
CA ALA A 31 2.23 -3.17 0.13
C ALA A 31 0.70 -3.12 0.18
N LEU A 32 0.02 -4.27 0.13
CA LEU A 32 -1.43 -4.35 0.24
C LEU A 32 -1.93 -3.94 1.63
N LYS A 33 -1.26 -4.40 2.70
CA LYS A 33 -1.55 -3.95 4.08
C LYS A 33 -1.41 -2.44 4.22
N MET A 34 -0.32 -1.88 3.70
CA MET A 34 -0.10 -0.43 3.66
C MET A 34 -1.21 0.29 2.88
N PHE A 35 -1.55 -0.22 1.70
CA PHE A 35 -2.57 0.39 0.84
C PHE A 35 -3.93 0.43 1.52
N ILE A 36 -4.34 -0.67 2.16
CA ILE A 36 -5.58 -0.77 2.94
C ILE A 36 -5.55 0.17 4.15
N SER A 37 -4.45 0.20 4.90
CA SER A 37 -4.32 1.00 6.12
C SER A 37 -4.30 2.50 5.85
N LEU A 38 -3.62 2.93 4.78
CA LEU A 38 -3.40 4.35 4.49
C LEU A 38 -4.45 4.94 3.53
N ASN A 39 -4.99 4.14 2.61
CA ASN A 39 -6.19 4.40 1.79
C ASN A 39 -6.54 5.89 1.53
N GLY A 40 -5.81 6.56 0.64
CA GLY A 40 -6.04 7.98 0.33
C GLY A 40 -5.17 8.97 1.11
N ARG A 41 -4.26 8.50 1.97
CA ARG A 41 -3.34 9.35 2.74
C ARG A 41 -2.13 9.78 1.92
N ARG A 42 -1.72 11.03 2.16
CA ARG A 42 -0.48 11.60 1.65
C ARG A 42 0.51 11.83 2.79
N PHE A 43 1.75 11.40 2.63
CA PHE A 43 2.79 11.55 3.65
C PHE A 43 4.20 11.57 3.06
N SER A 44 5.12 12.26 3.74
CA SER A 44 6.54 12.21 3.41
C SER A 44 7.17 10.98 4.07
N VAL A 45 7.98 10.24 3.32
CA VAL A 45 8.69 9.08 3.85
C VAL A 45 9.91 9.57 4.63
N PRO A 46 10.02 9.30 5.94
CA PRO A 46 11.15 9.76 6.72
C PRO A 46 12.40 8.93 6.39
N ARG A 47 13.59 9.49 6.64
CA ARG A 47 14.87 8.77 6.43
C ARG A 47 15.07 7.59 7.38
N LYS A 48 14.46 7.65 8.56
CA LYS A 48 14.45 6.60 9.58
C LYS A 48 13.06 6.51 10.18
N CYS A 49 12.61 5.28 10.41
CA CYS A 49 11.27 4.97 10.86
C CYS A 49 11.37 4.40 12.29
N HIS A 50 10.84 5.12 13.28
CA HIS A 50 10.72 4.64 14.65
C HIS A 50 9.62 3.58 14.75
N GLU A 51 9.70 2.69 15.75
CA GLU A 51 8.78 1.56 15.94
C GLU A 51 7.30 1.97 16.07
N THR A 52 7.03 3.17 16.59
CA THR A 52 5.67 3.72 16.74
C THR A 52 5.17 4.45 15.50
N HIS A 53 5.99 4.60 14.46
CA HIS A 53 5.62 5.31 13.25
C HIS A 53 4.54 4.55 12.48
N PHE A 54 3.54 5.26 11.92
CA PHE A 54 2.40 4.62 11.25
C PHE A 54 2.79 3.71 10.08
N ILE A 55 3.92 3.97 9.42
CA ILE A 55 4.48 3.09 8.39
C ILE A 55 4.86 1.73 9.00
N VAL A 56 5.57 1.74 10.13
CA VAL A 56 5.95 0.51 10.85
C VAL A 56 4.71 -0.24 11.32
N GLN A 57 3.71 0.47 11.82
CA GLN A 57 2.45 -0.15 12.24
C GLN A 57 1.70 -0.80 11.06
N ALA A 58 1.84 -0.26 9.84
CA ALA A 58 1.19 -0.79 8.66
C ALA A 58 1.89 -2.02 8.05
N VAL A 59 3.24 -2.05 8.06
CA VAL A 59 4.01 -3.08 7.31
C VAL A 59 5.03 -3.86 8.13
N GLY A 60 5.21 -3.52 9.41
CA GLY A 60 6.26 -4.04 10.27
C GLY A 60 7.60 -3.30 10.09
N GLN A 61 8.48 -3.44 11.08
CA GLN A 61 9.74 -2.71 11.17
C GLN A 61 10.67 -2.99 9.98
N GLU A 62 10.89 -4.26 9.65
CA GLU A 62 11.79 -4.66 8.55
C GLU A 62 11.36 -4.06 7.20
N LYS A 63 10.07 -4.17 6.86
CA LYS A 63 9.54 -3.65 5.59
C LYS A 63 9.51 -2.12 5.58
N ALA A 64 9.22 -1.50 6.72
CA ALA A 64 9.32 -0.06 6.85
C ALA A 64 10.76 0.41 6.59
N GLU A 65 11.77 -0.23 7.14
CA GLU A 65 13.17 0.13 6.91
C GLU A 65 13.58 0.00 5.43
N ILE A 66 13.10 -1.01 4.72
CA ILE A 66 13.31 -1.16 3.28
C ILE A 66 12.64 0.00 2.52
N LEU A 67 11.38 0.30 2.83
CA LEU A 67 10.65 1.42 2.24
C LEU A 67 11.36 2.76 2.50
N CYS A 68 11.76 3.01 3.75
CA CYS A 68 12.40 4.25 4.19
C CYS A 68 13.79 4.40 3.53
N ARG A 69 14.50 3.30 3.20
CA ARG A 69 15.73 3.35 2.38
C ARG A 69 15.48 3.75 0.93
N GLN A 70 14.45 3.18 0.30
CA GLN A 70 14.19 3.38 -1.13
C GLN A 70 13.51 4.73 -1.44
N PHE A 71 12.59 5.16 -0.58
CA PHE A 71 11.73 6.32 -0.82
C PHE A 71 12.02 7.50 0.11
N ALA A 72 13.15 7.52 0.81
CA ALA A 72 13.50 8.57 1.78
C ALA A 72 13.31 9.99 1.22
N GLY A 73 12.50 10.82 1.89
CA GLY A 73 12.24 12.21 1.47
C GLY A 73 11.26 12.35 0.30
N VAL A 74 10.77 11.24 -0.27
CA VAL A 74 9.72 11.25 -1.28
C VAL A 74 8.37 11.46 -0.60
N LEU A 75 7.54 12.29 -1.22
CA LEU A 75 6.16 12.50 -0.83
C LEU A 75 5.28 11.46 -1.53
N LEU A 76 4.79 10.47 -0.78
CA LEU A 76 3.90 9.44 -1.30
C LEU A 76 2.44 9.90 -1.18
N ASP A 77 1.69 9.75 -2.25
CA ASP A 77 0.25 9.99 -2.32
C ASP A 77 -0.47 8.66 -2.55
N ILE A 78 -0.90 8.01 -1.48
CA ILE A 78 -1.53 6.69 -1.54
C ILE A 78 -2.93 6.85 -2.13
N PRO A 79 -3.25 6.19 -3.26
CA PRO A 79 -4.58 6.30 -3.86
C PRO A 79 -5.68 5.74 -2.96
N LYS A 80 -6.94 6.01 -3.29
CA LYS A 80 -8.08 5.39 -2.62
C LYS A 80 -8.36 4.00 -3.20
N GLY A 81 -8.64 3.03 -2.33
CA GLY A 81 -9.04 1.68 -2.68
C GLY A 81 -10.29 1.60 -3.58
N SER A 82 -11.19 2.59 -3.46
CA SER A 82 -12.39 2.69 -4.31
C SER A 82 -12.06 2.72 -5.80
N TYR A 83 -10.88 3.23 -6.19
CA TYR A 83 -10.39 3.20 -7.56
C TYR A 83 -10.24 1.76 -8.08
N VAL A 84 -9.61 0.89 -7.29
CA VAL A 84 -9.36 -0.50 -7.65
C VAL A 84 -10.67 -1.29 -7.67
N LEU A 85 -11.53 -1.10 -6.65
CA LEU A 85 -12.83 -1.77 -6.60
C LEU A 85 -13.72 -1.43 -7.81
N ARG A 86 -13.67 -0.16 -8.25
CA ARG A 86 -14.36 0.26 -9.48
C ARG A 86 -13.81 -0.45 -10.72
N ARG A 87 -12.49 -0.63 -10.82
CA ARG A 87 -11.85 -1.35 -11.93
C ARG A 87 -12.22 -2.83 -11.94
N VAL A 88 -12.16 -3.51 -10.79
CA VAL A 88 -12.57 -4.92 -10.64
C VAL A 88 -14.03 -5.11 -11.06
N ARG A 89 -14.92 -4.23 -10.61
CA ARG A 89 -16.33 -4.29 -11.02
C ARG A 89 -16.48 -4.13 -12.54
N ASN A 90 -15.76 -3.19 -13.14
CA ASN A 90 -15.85 -2.93 -14.57
C ASN A 90 -15.24 -4.06 -15.43
N SER A 91 -14.23 -4.80 -14.94
CA SER A 91 -13.70 -5.96 -15.66
C SER A 91 -14.66 -7.13 -15.69
N ASN A 92 -15.57 -7.23 -14.72
CA ASN A 92 -16.54 -8.33 -14.61
C ASN A 92 -17.83 -8.10 -15.41
N ILE A 93 -18.00 -6.92 -16.02
CA ILE A 93 -19.19 -6.55 -16.82
C ILE A 93 -18.89 -6.70 -18.34
N ARG A 94 -17.67 -7.10 -18.70
CA ARG A 94 -17.23 -7.27 -20.08
C ARG A 94 -17.53 -8.66 -20.63
#